data_AF-A0A9K3JD23-F1
#
_entry.id   AF-A0A9K3JD23-F1
#
_cell.length_a   1.000
_cell.length_b   1.000
_cell.length_c   1.000
_cell.angle_alpha   90.00
_cell.angle_beta   90.00
_cell.angle_gamma   90.00
#
_symmetry.space_group_name_H-M   'P 1'
#
loop_
_entity.id
_entity.type
_entity.pdbx_description
1 polymer ?
#
loop_
_entity_poly.entity_id
_entity_poly.type
_entity_poly.pdbx_seq_one_letter_code
_entity_poly.pdbx_strand_id
1 'polypeptide(L)'
;MSTKEHLEDSSEEMSASLPPLKWSKEVFDGLVKNFKFPDSWGVRYPDDGQTAADAPATYITLFWDYFADGNFCLPVTRFLLDVLEYYKFHISQLHPIGMVQIRHFEFLCRSMHIDLTVNRFQVFYQFHCSQGFYSFAQRSSAKKILLNPPKSFHEWKPKFFFI
;
A
#
# COMPACT_ATOMS: atom_id res chain seq x y z
N MET A 1 -37.02 -25.86 -0.33
CA MET A 1 -35.76 -26.44 0.17
C MET A 1 -34.72 -25.35 0.15
N SER A 2 -34.15 -25.06 1.32
CA SER A 2 -33.33 -23.89 1.64
C SER A 2 -31.94 -23.99 1.02
N THR A 3 -31.55 -22.98 0.23
CA THR A 3 -30.18 -22.83 -0.28
C THR A 3 -29.36 -22.19 0.82
N LYS A 4 -28.52 -22.99 1.51
CA LYS A 4 -27.54 -22.47 2.47
C LYS A 4 -26.47 -21.71 1.69
N GLU A 5 -26.50 -20.39 1.82
CA GLU A 5 -25.36 -19.53 1.52
C GLU A 5 -24.23 -19.89 2.48
N HIS A 6 -23.13 -20.38 1.91
CA HIS A 6 -21.88 -20.59 2.64
C HIS A 6 -21.17 -19.24 2.69
N LEU A 7 -21.51 -18.43 3.69
CA LEU A 7 -20.66 -17.34 4.13
C LEU A 7 -19.46 -17.99 4.82
N GLU A 8 -18.37 -18.16 4.08
CA GLU A 8 -17.06 -18.40 4.68
C GLU A 8 -16.69 -17.14 5.47
N ASP A 9 -16.97 -17.21 6.77
CA ASP A 9 -16.39 -16.39 7.80
C ASP A 9 -14.86 -16.61 7.78
N SER A 10 -14.17 -15.80 6.97
CA SER A 10 -12.71 -15.71 6.97
C SER A 10 -12.25 -14.72 8.02
N SER A 11 -12.66 -14.94 9.26
CA SER A 11 -11.95 -14.43 10.43
C SER A 11 -10.67 -15.24 10.63
N GLU A 12 -9.74 -15.18 9.68
CA GLU A 12 -8.34 -15.57 9.94
C GLU A 12 -7.78 -14.53 10.91
N GLU A 13 -7.45 -15.00 12.10
CA GLU A 13 -6.94 -14.23 13.23
C GLU A 13 -5.84 -13.24 12.80
N MET A 14 -6.04 -11.95 13.11
CA MET A 14 -5.09 -10.85 12.94
C MET A 14 -3.89 -10.93 13.92
N SER A 15 -3.27 -12.10 14.10
CA SER A 15 -2.30 -12.35 15.18
C SER A 15 -0.82 -12.32 14.76
N ALA A 16 -0.49 -11.88 13.54
CA ALA A 16 0.91 -11.64 13.18
C ALA A 16 1.36 -10.28 13.73
N SER A 17 2.12 -10.29 14.83
CA SER A 17 2.80 -9.10 15.32
C SER A 17 3.64 -8.48 14.20
N LEU A 18 3.56 -7.15 14.06
CA LEU A 18 4.37 -6.46 13.06
C LEU A 18 5.84 -6.56 13.44
N PRO A 19 6.74 -6.86 12.49
CA PRO A 19 8.15 -6.97 12.80
C PRO A 19 8.70 -5.59 13.18
N PRO A 20 9.72 -5.56 14.07
CA PRO A 20 10.42 -4.33 14.39
C PRO A 20 11.18 -3.81 13.17
N LEU A 21 11.60 -2.56 13.24
CA LEU A 21 12.46 -1.88 12.26
C LEU A 21 13.67 -2.75 11.84
N LYS A 22 13.90 -2.89 10.54
CA LYS A 22 15.07 -3.61 9.97
C LYS A 22 15.53 -2.99 8.64
N TRP A 23 15.95 -1.72 8.70
CA TRP A 23 16.77 -1.08 7.66
C TRP A 23 17.59 0.05 8.27
N SER A 24 18.71 0.44 7.67
CA SER A 24 19.69 1.33 8.32
C SER A 24 19.31 2.81 8.21
N LYS A 25 19.78 3.61 9.18
CA LYS A 25 19.55 5.06 9.19
C LYS A 25 20.14 5.74 7.96
N GLU A 26 21.28 5.26 7.46
CA GLU A 26 21.92 5.79 6.25
C GLU A 26 21.05 5.61 5.00
N VAL A 27 20.36 4.46 4.88
CA VAL A 27 19.44 4.20 3.75
C VAL A 27 18.21 5.12 3.85
N PHE A 28 17.67 5.30 5.06
CA PHE A 28 16.59 6.25 5.31
C PHE A 28 17.00 7.70 4.98
N ASP A 29 18.16 8.16 5.43
CA ASP A 29 18.66 9.51 5.15
C ASP A 29 18.87 9.71 3.63
N GLY A 30 19.32 8.66 2.94
CA GLY A 30 19.38 8.61 1.48
C GLY A 30 18.02 8.78 0.81
N LEU A 31 16.97 8.10 1.31
CA LEU A 31 15.60 8.28 0.84
C LEU A 31 15.16 9.74 0.99
N VAL A 32 15.24 10.29 2.20
CA VAL A 32 14.78 11.65 2.52
C VAL A 32 15.46 12.67 1.60
N LYS A 33 16.77 12.52 1.39
CA LYS A 33 17.54 13.38 0.49
C LYS A 33 17.15 13.21 -0.99
N ASN A 34 17.02 11.97 -1.46
CA ASN A 34 16.76 11.68 -2.88
C ASN A 34 15.34 12.09 -3.29
N PHE A 35 14.36 11.90 -2.41
CA PHE A 35 12.98 12.31 -2.62
C PHE A 35 12.70 13.76 -2.22
N LYS A 36 13.71 14.47 -1.70
CA LYS A 36 13.67 15.90 -1.35
C LYS A 36 12.48 16.25 -0.47
N PHE A 37 12.25 15.47 0.58
CA PHE A 37 11.17 15.76 1.51
C PHE A 37 11.40 17.11 2.21
N PRO A 38 10.39 17.99 2.25
CA PRO A 38 10.47 19.22 3.03
C PRO A 38 10.65 18.94 4.52
N ASP A 39 11.50 19.72 5.20
CA ASP A 39 11.70 19.63 6.65
C ASP A 39 10.38 19.82 7.42
N SER A 40 9.45 20.61 6.87
CA SER A 40 8.12 20.84 7.43
C SER A 40 7.25 19.59 7.53
N TRP A 41 7.58 18.51 6.82
CA TRP A 41 6.88 17.23 6.94
C TRP A 41 7.37 16.40 8.12
N GLY A 42 8.45 16.81 8.80
CA GLY A 42 8.86 16.19 10.06
C GLY A 42 9.28 14.72 9.94
N VAL A 43 9.75 14.27 8.77
CA VAL A 43 10.03 12.85 8.50
C VAL A 43 10.94 12.26 9.57
N ARG A 44 10.50 11.17 10.19
CA ARG A 44 11.13 10.56 11.35
C ARG A 44 11.54 9.12 11.07
N TYR A 45 12.80 8.83 11.34
CA TYR A 45 13.29 7.47 11.46
C TYR A 45 12.77 6.84 12.76
N PRO A 46 12.19 5.62 12.73
CA PRO A 46 11.71 4.95 13.93
C PRO A 46 12.85 4.59 14.89
N ASP A 47 12.54 4.52 16.19
CA ASP A 47 13.47 4.07 17.23
C ASP A 47 13.57 2.53 17.25
N ASP A 48 14.65 2.01 17.82
CA ASP A 48 14.89 0.57 17.94
C ASP A 48 13.73 -0.13 18.68
N GLY A 49 13.22 -1.21 18.10
CA GLY A 49 12.11 -1.99 18.65
C GLY A 49 10.71 -1.46 18.29
N GLN A 50 10.59 -0.26 17.72
CA GLN A 50 9.30 0.20 17.19
C GLN A 50 8.89 -0.65 15.97
N THR A 51 7.58 -0.71 15.76
CA THR A 51 6.92 -1.37 14.64
C THR A 51 6.12 -0.36 13.80
N ALA A 52 5.63 -0.81 12.64
CA ALA A 52 4.79 0.00 11.77
C ALA A 52 3.44 0.43 12.40
N ALA A 53 3.05 -0.14 13.55
CA ALA A 53 1.86 0.30 14.31
C ALA A 53 2.15 1.42 15.31
N ASP A 54 3.43 1.72 15.60
CA ASP A 54 3.84 2.63 16.66
C ASP A 54 4.04 4.07 16.16
N ALA A 55 3.30 4.47 15.13
CA ALA A 55 3.32 5.84 14.63
C ALA A 55 2.91 6.82 15.74
N PRO A 56 3.69 7.88 16.00
CA PRO A 56 3.31 8.90 16.97
C PRO A 56 2.00 9.58 16.57
N ALA A 57 1.31 10.19 17.53
CA ALA A 57 0.17 11.03 17.23
C ALA A 57 0.56 12.11 16.20
N THR A 58 -0.32 12.37 15.24
CA THR A 58 -0.13 13.26 14.08
C THR A 58 0.78 12.76 12.96
N TYR A 59 1.33 11.55 13.07
CA TYR A 59 2.13 10.93 12.01
C TYR A 59 1.40 9.76 11.37
N ILE A 60 1.82 9.40 10.16
CA ILE A 60 1.44 8.17 9.48
C ILE A 60 2.67 7.29 9.22
N THR A 61 2.46 5.99 9.21
CA THR A 61 3.49 5.03 8.77
C THR A 61 3.48 4.90 7.25
N LEU A 62 4.66 5.03 6.64
CA LEU A 62 4.90 4.67 5.24
C LEU A 62 6.01 3.64 5.14
N PHE A 63 5.99 2.82 4.07
CA PHE A 63 7.01 1.82 3.79
C PHE A 63 7.91 2.29 2.66
N TRP A 64 9.20 1.98 2.76
CA TRP A 64 10.21 2.26 1.74
C TRP A 64 9.80 1.73 0.37
N ASP A 65 9.31 0.49 0.32
CA ASP A 65 8.92 -0.21 -0.91
C ASP A 65 7.81 0.50 -1.69
N TYR A 66 7.03 1.39 -1.05
CA TYR A 66 6.09 2.26 -1.78
C TYR A 66 6.82 3.21 -2.75
N PHE A 67 7.97 3.74 -2.33
CA PHE A 67 8.77 4.68 -3.10
C PHE A 67 9.69 3.95 -4.08
N ALA A 68 10.33 2.87 -3.62
CA ALA A 68 11.30 2.12 -4.43
C ALA A 68 10.67 1.46 -5.66
N ASP A 69 9.54 0.78 -5.45
CA ASP A 69 8.90 -0.04 -6.50
C ASP A 69 7.44 0.38 -6.75
N GLY A 70 6.77 0.94 -5.74
CA GLY A 70 5.37 1.36 -5.83
C GLY A 70 5.14 2.61 -6.65
N ASN A 71 6.18 3.36 -7.05
CA ASN A 71 6.07 4.67 -7.72
C ASN A 71 5.13 5.63 -6.97
N PHE A 72 5.19 5.56 -5.64
CA PHE A 72 4.50 6.45 -4.73
C PHE A 72 5.23 7.79 -4.65
N CYS A 73 4.45 8.88 -4.68
CA CYS A 73 4.95 10.24 -4.51
C CYS A 73 4.10 10.98 -3.50
N LEU A 74 4.73 11.91 -2.81
CA LEU A 74 4.06 12.89 -1.96
C LEU A 74 4.13 14.28 -2.62
N PRO A 75 3.06 15.11 -2.52
CA PRO A 75 1.74 14.78 -1.99
C PRO A 75 1.05 13.67 -2.77
N VAL A 76 0.24 12.86 -2.08
CA VAL A 76 -0.48 11.74 -2.69
C VAL A 76 -1.48 12.23 -3.73
N THR A 77 -1.73 11.41 -4.74
CA THR A 77 -2.74 11.71 -5.76
C THR A 77 -4.15 11.55 -5.21
N ARG A 78 -5.09 12.33 -5.74
CA ARG A 78 -6.51 12.23 -5.40
C ARG A 78 -7.06 10.81 -5.57
N PHE A 79 -6.68 10.13 -6.66
CA PHE A 79 -7.16 8.76 -6.90
C PHE A 79 -6.74 7.76 -5.81
N LEU A 80 -5.49 7.82 -5.33
CA LEU A 80 -5.06 7.02 -4.19
C LEU A 80 -5.93 7.30 -2.94
N LEU A 81 -6.22 8.57 -2.65
CA LEU A 81 -7.12 8.93 -1.54
C LEU A 81 -8.53 8.35 -1.74
N ASP A 82 -9.08 8.45 -2.95
CA ASP A 82 -10.41 7.90 -3.27
C ASP A 82 -10.44 6.37 -3.08
N VAL A 83 -9.35 5.66 -3.41
CA VAL A 83 -9.22 4.21 -3.15
C VAL A 83 -9.20 3.91 -1.65
N LEU A 84 -8.35 4.61 -0.88
CA LEU A 84 -8.28 4.44 0.58
C LEU A 84 -9.63 4.75 1.25
N GLU A 85 -10.28 5.84 0.83
CA GLU A 85 -11.58 6.26 1.35
C GLU A 85 -12.70 5.29 0.98
N TYR A 86 -12.69 4.74 -0.24
CA TYR A 86 -13.70 3.79 -0.70
C TYR A 86 -13.63 2.47 0.09
N TYR A 87 -12.41 1.92 0.24
CA TYR A 87 -12.20 0.62 0.90
C TYR A 87 -12.01 0.73 2.42
N LYS A 88 -12.00 1.94 2.99
CA LYS A 88 -11.97 2.20 4.43
C LYS A 88 -10.75 1.57 5.14
N PHE A 89 -9.56 1.69 4.55
CA PHE A 89 -8.32 1.29 5.20
C PHE A 89 -7.27 2.41 5.18
N HIS A 90 -6.39 2.39 6.18
CA HIS A 90 -5.31 3.36 6.29
C HIS A 90 -4.13 2.97 5.39
N ILE A 91 -3.39 3.94 4.85
CA ILE A 91 -2.27 3.67 3.94
C ILE A 91 -1.23 2.72 4.54
N SER A 92 -0.99 2.76 5.86
CA SER A 92 -0.08 1.84 6.56
C SER A 92 -0.52 0.37 6.54
N GLN A 93 -1.76 0.10 6.14
CA GLN A 93 -2.30 -1.26 5.98
C GLN A 93 -2.20 -1.74 4.52
N LEU A 94 -1.68 -0.92 3.60
CA LEU A 94 -1.53 -1.28 2.19
C LEU A 94 -0.26 -2.14 1.98
N HIS A 95 -0.41 -3.30 1.35
CA HIS A 95 0.73 -4.06 0.86
C HIS A 95 1.39 -3.32 -0.33
N PRO A 96 2.74 -3.31 -0.48
CA PRO A 96 3.41 -2.62 -1.59
C PRO A 96 2.92 -3.02 -2.99
N ILE A 97 2.58 -4.31 -3.20
CA ILE A 97 1.94 -4.75 -4.45
C ILE A 97 0.64 -4.00 -4.77
N GLY A 98 -0.16 -3.67 -3.74
CA GLY A 98 -1.38 -2.88 -3.89
C GLY A 98 -1.07 -1.46 -4.34
N MET A 99 -0.01 -0.86 -3.81
CA MET A 99 0.50 0.44 -4.28
C MET A 99 0.86 0.38 -5.77
N VAL A 100 1.66 -0.61 -6.19
CA VAL A 100 2.03 -0.81 -7.60
C VAL A 100 0.78 -0.90 -8.49
N GLN A 101 -0.23 -1.65 -8.08
CA GLN A 101 -1.48 -1.81 -8.84
C GLN A 101 -2.27 -0.51 -8.97
N ILE A 102 -2.44 0.24 -7.86
CA ILE A 102 -3.12 1.54 -7.87
C ILE A 102 -2.38 2.51 -8.80
N ARG A 103 -1.06 2.63 -8.63
CA ARG A 103 -0.23 3.59 -9.37
C ARG A 103 -0.13 3.25 -10.85
N HIS A 104 -0.03 1.97 -11.19
CA HIS A 104 -0.02 1.51 -12.57
C HIS A 104 -1.35 1.77 -13.27
N PHE A 105 -2.48 1.46 -12.61
CA PHE A 105 -3.80 1.76 -13.15
C PHE A 105 -3.97 3.27 -13.40
N GLU A 106 -3.57 4.10 -12.44
CA GLU A 106 -3.60 5.55 -12.57
C GLU A 106 -2.76 6.05 -13.74
N PHE A 107 -1.54 5.54 -13.90
CA PHE A 107 -0.67 5.87 -15.04
C PHE A 107 -1.32 5.52 -16.38
N LEU A 108 -1.93 4.33 -16.48
CA LEU A 108 -2.62 3.87 -17.69
C LEU A 108 -3.85 4.72 -18.03
N CYS A 109 -4.68 5.04 -17.04
CA CYS A 109 -5.85 5.89 -17.28
C CYS A 109 -5.44 7.30 -17.75
N ARG A 110 -4.41 7.88 -17.11
CA ARG A 110 -3.88 9.20 -17.50
C ARG A 110 -3.30 9.19 -18.91
N SER A 111 -2.54 8.15 -19.29
CA SER A 111 -1.93 8.07 -20.62
C SER A 111 -2.95 7.85 -21.75
N MET A 112 -4.08 7.22 -21.43
CA MET A 112 -5.19 6.99 -22.38
C MET A 112 -6.30 8.04 -22.31
N HIS A 113 -6.16 9.08 -21.48
CA HIS A 113 -7.20 10.09 -21.23
C HIS A 113 -8.54 9.49 -20.79
N ILE A 114 -8.50 8.45 -19.97
CA ILE A 114 -9.67 7.80 -19.36
C ILE A 114 -9.85 8.33 -17.94
N ASP A 115 -11.09 8.57 -17.53
CA ASP A 115 -11.40 8.99 -16.16
C ASP A 115 -10.88 7.99 -15.12
N LEU A 116 -10.24 8.52 -14.07
CA LEU A 116 -9.75 7.74 -12.95
C LEU A 116 -10.84 7.62 -11.90
N THR A 117 -11.46 6.44 -11.80
CA THR A 117 -12.48 6.16 -10.79
C THR A 117 -12.27 4.80 -10.15
N VAL A 118 -12.66 4.66 -8.88
CA VAL A 118 -12.57 3.38 -8.15
C VAL A 118 -13.42 2.30 -8.84
N ASN A 119 -14.58 2.68 -9.39
CA ASN A 119 -15.44 1.74 -10.13
C ASN A 119 -14.73 1.14 -11.36
N ARG A 120 -13.92 1.92 -12.09
CA ARG A 120 -13.13 1.40 -13.21
C ARG A 120 -11.98 0.52 -12.73
N PHE A 121 -11.36 0.88 -11.61
CA PHE A 121 -10.32 0.06 -10.99
C PHE A 121 -10.85 -1.33 -10.59
N GLN A 122 -12.07 -1.38 -10.04
CA GLN A 122 -12.76 -2.62 -9.65
C GLN A 122 -13.07 -3.57 -10.81
N VAL A 123 -13.12 -3.07 -12.05
CA VAL A 123 -13.27 -3.92 -13.24
C VAL A 123 -12.08 -4.86 -13.38
N PHE A 124 -10.88 -4.38 -13.05
CA PHE A 124 -9.63 -5.15 -13.22
C PHE A 124 -9.23 -5.89 -11.95
N TYR A 125 -9.52 -5.29 -10.80
CA TYR A 125 -9.02 -5.75 -9.52
C TYR A 125 -10.14 -6.01 -8.51
N GLN A 126 -9.91 -6.99 -7.63
CA GLN A 126 -10.77 -7.28 -6.48
C GLN A 126 -9.99 -7.01 -5.19
N PHE A 127 -10.65 -6.42 -4.20
CA PHE A 127 -10.04 -6.17 -2.90
C PHE A 127 -9.66 -7.48 -2.24
N HIS A 128 -8.48 -7.52 -1.61
CA HIS A 128 -7.90 -8.73 -1.06
C HIS A 128 -7.12 -8.40 0.21
N CYS A 129 -7.38 -9.14 1.28
CA CYS A 129 -6.63 -9.07 2.53
C CYS A 129 -5.82 -10.36 2.69
N SER A 130 -4.55 -10.24 3.07
CA SER A 130 -3.72 -11.38 3.43
C SER A 130 -2.74 -11.00 4.52
N GLN A 131 -2.67 -11.82 5.57
CA GLN A 131 -1.77 -11.61 6.72
C GLN A 131 -1.90 -10.21 7.35
N GLY A 132 -3.13 -9.69 7.45
CA GLY A 132 -3.42 -8.39 8.05
C GLY A 132 -3.10 -7.17 7.16
N PHE A 133 -2.75 -7.37 5.89
CA PHE A 133 -2.51 -6.29 4.93
C PHE A 133 -3.45 -6.36 3.74
N TYR A 134 -3.87 -5.19 3.27
CA TYR A 134 -4.76 -5.03 2.15
C TYR A 134 -4.00 -4.87 0.84
N SER A 135 -4.56 -5.39 -0.23
CA SER A 135 -4.02 -5.39 -1.59
C SER A 135 -5.16 -5.59 -2.57
N PHE A 136 -4.83 -5.81 -3.84
CA PHE A 136 -5.83 -6.19 -4.82
C PHE A 136 -5.39 -7.41 -5.62
N ALA A 137 -6.29 -8.36 -5.81
CA ALA A 137 -6.07 -9.48 -6.70
C ALA A 137 -6.58 -9.14 -8.10
N GLN A 138 -5.88 -9.62 -9.14
CA GLN A 138 -6.36 -9.51 -10.51
C GLN A 138 -7.62 -10.37 -10.68
N ARG A 139 -8.69 -9.80 -11.26
CA ARG A 139 -9.89 -10.59 -11.60
C ARG A 139 -9.60 -11.51 -12.78
N SER A 140 -10.01 -12.77 -12.67
CA SER A 140 -9.81 -13.80 -13.71
C SER A 140 -10.53 -13.48 -15.02
N SER A 141 -11.68 -12.81 -14.94
CA SER A 141 -12.49 -12.37 -16.10
C SER A 141 -11.96 -11.11 -16.78
N ALA A 142 -11.03 -10.38 -16.14
CA ALA A 142 -10.51 -9.12 -16.65
C ALA A 142 -9.19 -9.31 -17.39
N LYS A 143 -8.99 -8.52 -18.45
CA LYS A 143 -7.70 -8.46 -19.14
C LYS A 143 -6.63 -7.95 -18.17
N LYS A 144 -5.47 -8.62 -18.14
CA LYS A 144 -4.32 -8.16 -17.36
C LYS A 144 -3.80 -6.84 -17.94
N ILE A 145 -3.80 -5.81 -17.11
CA ILE A 145 -3.24 -4.49 -17.47
C ILE A 145 -1.83 -4.28 -16.91
N LEU A 146 -1.51 -4.92 -15.79
CA LEU A 146 -0.16 -5.03 -15.25
C LEU A 146 0.44 -6.36 -15.72
N LEU A 147 1.25 -6.30 -16.79
CA LEU A 147 1.77 -7.49 -17.46
C LEU A 147 2.90 -8.17 -16.68
N ASN A 148 3.77 -7.36 -16.07
CA ASN A 148 4.96 -7.82 -15.35
C ASN A 148 4.94 -7.25 -13.92
N PRO A 149 4.01 -7.68 -13.05
CA PRO A 149 4.04 -7.27 -11.65
C PRO A 149 5.33 -7.77 -10.96
N PRO A 150 5.85 -7.05 -9.95
CA PRO A 150 6.86 -7.58 -9.07
C PRO A 150 6.41 -8.93 -8.50
N LYS A 151 7.29 -9.94 -8.56
CA LYS A 151 6.95 -11.31 -8.14
C LYS A 151 6.68 -11.42 -6.64
N SER A 152 7.37 -10.61 -5.86
CA SER A 152 7.29 -10.60 -4.40
C SER A 152 7.94 -9.34 -3.84
N PHE A 153 7.46 -8.95 -2.66
CA PHE A 153 8.09 -7.96 -1.80
C PHE A 153 8.64 -8.71 -0.60
N HIS A 154 9.95 -8.99 -0.60
CA HIS A 154 10.57 -9.70 0.52
C HIS A 154 11.00 -8.71 1.59
N GLU A 155 10.69 -9.02 2.85
CA GLU A 155 11.09 -8.21 4.02
C GLU A 155 10.73 -6.72 3.89
N TRP A 156 9.57 -6.38 3.35
CA TRP A 156 9.12 -4.99 3.22
C TRP A 156 8.58 -4.41 4.54
N LYS A 157 7.89 -5.23 5.35
CA LYS A 157 7.23 -4.82 6.61
C LYS A 157 8.19 -4.11 7.60
N PRO A 158 9.45 -4.55 7.76
CA PRO A 158 10.42 -3.88 8.65
C PRO A 158 11.00 -2.56 8.11
N LYS A 159 10.75 -2.20 6.84
CA LYS A 159 11.35 -1.03 6.18
C LYS A 159 10.37 0.14 6.17
N PHE A 160 10.02 0.63 7.35
CA PHE A 160 9.05 1.71 7.52
C PHE A 160 9.68 2.96 8.14
N PHE A 161 8.95 4.06 8.04
CA PHE A 161 9.26 5.33 8.69
C PHE A 161 7.97 6.12 8.97
N PHE A 162 8.08 7.19 9.74
CA PHE A 162 6.96 8.05 10.09
C PHE A 162 7.07 9.41 9.39
N ILE A 163 5.94 9.96 8.95
CA ILE A 163 5.84 11.28 8.31
C ILE A 163 4.51 11.94 8.62
#